data_AF-A0A8H5WWI2-F1
#
_entry.id   AF-A0A8H5WWI2-F1
#
_cell.length_a   1.000
_cell.length_b   1.000
_cell.length_c   1.000
_cell.angle_alpha   90.00
_cell.angle_beta   90.00
_cell.angle_gamma   90.00
#
_symmetry.space_group_name_H-M   'P 1'
#
loop_
_entity.id
_entity.type
_entity.pdbx_description
1 polymer ?
#
loop_
_entity_poly.entity_id
_entity_poly.type
_entity_poly.pdbx_seq_one_letter_code
_entity_poly.pdbx_strand_id
1 'polypeptide(L)'
;MSAIVNKIHTAPAAAAFLSIGLFQGITVTLLQSVVLLQWQEYARPTVIQVPRGYSIPTNFAIFIFGFIFHLLFMWDAIRLRSTAQAVLACVINAGFLPLAIFQRRDIKEAIESFKTSPDSNGDHLVNTDMDIWPLIGKILLVIPIIIAVCTLILPISAWYLKQYFSWQSYRNVGADAKMRKIRIIHHIFVMLAKVDIYFIICFDLIFCFPVLGGIRNGGTSFIVNLALLGVALALIAVSIMFSKSENRIGMCFSIAMYLAILGYLLYLVIDAQLDSRRRSGGSIDSFTAFGCMSIVSIFMTTIFAILCLRNFFGGLKEHLGKHEEAWDPHGSAKDFELGNDINFGYKSVPAVRDLDS
;
A
#
# COMPACT_ATOMS: atom_id res chain seq x y z
N MET A 1 -9.65 -13.07 23.26
CA MET A 1 -9.35 -13.85 22.03
C MET A 1 -10.53 -14.68 21.53
N SER A 2 -11.26 -15.42 22.39
CA SER A 2 -12.38 -16.29 21.97
C SER A 2 -13.56 -15.56 21.27
N ALA A 3 -13.94 -14.36 21.73
CA ALA A 3 -15.00 -13.57 21.10
C ALA A 3 -14.64 -13.00 19.70
N ILE A 4 -13.33 -12.89 19.39
CA ILE A 4 -12.84 -12.41 18.09
C ILE A 4 -12.84 -13.58 17.09
N VAL A 5 -12.48 -14.78 17.55
CA VAL A 5 -12.50 -16.01 16.74
C VAL A 5 -13.95 -16.39 16.37
N ASN A 6 -14.91 -16.24 17.30
CA ASN A 6 -16.31 -16.55 17.00
C ASN A 6 -16.98 -15.56 16.02
N LYS A 7 -16.50 -14.32 15.91
CA LYS A 7 -17.02 -13.34 14.94
C LYS A 7 -16.43 -13.53 13.54
N ILE A 8 -15.23 -14.11 13.43
CA ILE A 8 -14.61 -14.48 12.15
C ILE A 8 -15.37 -15.64 11.47
N HIS A 9 -16.05 -16.48 12.26
CA HIS A 9 -16.91 -17.56 11.73
C HIS A 9 -18.14 -17.05 10.94
N THR A 10 -18.41 -15.73 10.93
CA THR A 10 -19.59 -15.14 10.26
C THR A 10 -19.30 -14.47 8.92
N ALA A 11 -18.08 -14.55 8.38
CA ALA A 11 -17.77 -14.09 7.02
C ALA A 11 -16.71 -14.97 6.34
N PRO A 12 -17.06 -16.18 5.83
CA PRO A 12 -16.12 -17.06 5.14
C PRO A 12 -15.36 -16.36 4.01
N ALA A 13 -15.99 -15.39 3.34
CA ALA A 13 -15.36 -14.58 2.29
C ALA A 13 -14.23 -13.66 2.80
N ALA A 14 -14.30 -13.16 4.05
CA ALA A 14 -13.24 -12.32 4.62
C ALA A 14 -12.03 -13.15 5.03
N ALA A 15 -12.27 -14.34 5.60
CA ALA A 15 -11.22 -15.30 5.91
C ALA A 15 -10.53 -15.80 4.63
N ALA A 16 -11.31 -16.14 3.59
CA ALA A 16 -10.78 -16.53 2.29
C ALA A 16 -9.88 -15.44 1.70
N PHE A 17 -10.35 -14.19 1.66
CA PHE A 17 -9.59 -13.06 1.13
C PHE A 17 -8.23 -12.92 1.83
N LEU A 18 -8.20 -12.88 3.16
CA LEU A 18 -6.95 -12.75 3.91
C LEU A 18 -6.04 -13.98 3.77
N SER A 19 -6.63 -15.19 3.73
CA SER A 19 -5.87 -16.44 3.60
C SER A 19 -5.13 -16.55 2.27
N ILE A 20 -5.72 -16.07 1.16
CA ILE A 20 -5.07 -16.04 -0.16
C ILE A 20 -3.86 -15.11 -0.11
N GLY A 21 -4.02 -13.91 0.45
CA GLY A 21 -2.92 -12.96 0.61
C GLY A 21 -1.80 -13.52 1.50
N LEU A 22 -2.17 -14.20 2.58
CA LEU A 22 -1.21 -14.77 3.54
C LEU A 22 -0.45 -15.95 2.94
N PHE A 23 -1.14 -16.83 2.22
CA PHE A 23 -0.52 -17.91 1.48
C PHE A 23 0.46 -17.38 0.42
N GLN A 24 0.04 -16.39 -0.38
CA GLN A 24 0.90 -15.74 -1.37
C GLN A 24 2.13 -15.12 -0.71
N GLY A 25 1.93 -14.32 0.34
CA GLY A 25 3.00 -13.61 1.04
C GLY A 25 4.03 -14.55 1.66
N ILE A 26 3.59 -15.60 2.36
CA ILE A 26 4.49 -16.59 2.97
C ILE A 26 5.26 -17.35 1.88
N THR A 27 4.56 -17.87 0.87
CA THR A 27 5.19 -18.69 -0.17
C THR A 27 6.22 -17.90 -0.96
N VAL A 28 5.89 -16.67 -1.39
CA VAL A 28 6.84 -15.84 -2.13
C VAL A 28 7.99 -15.39 -1.22
N THR A 29 7.75 -15.05 0.03
CA THR A 29 8.82 -14.69 0.99
C THR A 29 9.81 -15.85 1.16
N LEU A 30 9.32 -17.09 1.34
CA LEU A 30 10.19 -18.26 1.46
C LEU A 30 11.04 -18.48 0.19
N LEU A 31 10.44 -18.35 -0.99
CA LEU A 31 11.17 -18.47 -2.26
C LEU A 31 12.24 -17.37 -2.41
N GLN A 32 11.91 -16.13 -2.04
CA GLN A 32 12.85 -15.01 -2.06
C GLN A 32 13.98 -15.22 -1.01
N SER A 33 13.70 -15.80 0.15
CA SER A 33 14.72 -16.14 1.16
C SER A 33 15.71 -17.18 0.64
N VAL A 34 15.24 -18.21 -0.05
CA VAL A 34 16.14 -19.21 -0.68
C VAL A 34 17.03 -18.55 -1.73
N VAL A 35 16.49 -17.66 -2.56
CA VAL A 35 17.28 -16.91 -3.54
C VAL A 35 18.36 -16.07 -2.86
N LEU A 36 18.02 -15.39 -1.75
CA LEU A 36 18.98 -14.57 -1.01
C LEU A 36 20.09 -15.41 -0.37
N LEU A 37 19.76 -16.56 0.22
CA LEU A 37 20.75 -17.46 0.81
C LEU A 37 21.74 -17.95 -0.24
N GLN A 38 21.26 -18.41 -1.40
CA GLN A 38 22.17 -18.90 -2.43
C GLN A 38 23.00 -17.76 -3.03
N TRP A 39 22.43 -16.56 -3.10
CA TRP A 39 23.18 -15.36 -3.47
C TRP A 39 24.30 -15.03 -2.49
N GLN A 40 24.07 -15.15 -1.18
CA GLN A 40 25.09 -14.91 -0.16
C GLN A 40 26.23 -15.93 -0.21
N GLU A 41 25.94 -17.19 -0.54
CA GLU A 41 26.96 -18.23 -0.75
C GLU A 41 27.79 -17.98 -2.03
N TYR A 42 27.17 -17.42 -3.06
CA TYR A 42 27.78 -17.15 -4.36
C TYR A 42 28.61 -15.86 -4.36
N ALA A 43 28.10 -14.79 -3.77
CA ALA A 43 28.67 -13.46 -3.84
C ALA A 43 29.86 -13.27 -2.88
N ARG A 44 30.99 -12.78 -3.40
CA ARG A 44 32.10 -12.31 -2.57
C ARG A 44 31.76 -10.93 -1.98
N PRO A 45 32.35 -10.54 -0.83
CA PRO A 45 32.09 -9.23 -0.23
C PRO A 45 32.48 -8.06 -1.15
N THR A 46 33.29 -8.29 -2.19
CA THR A 46 33.67 -7.27 -3.19
C THR A 46 32.54 -6.91 -4.17
N VAL A 47 31.46 -7.69 -4.24
CA VAL A 47 30.29 -7.43 -5.11
C VAL A 47 29.60 -6.09 -4.80
N ILE A 48 29.71 -5.59 -3.56
CA ILE A 48 29.13 -4.30 -3.14
C ILE A 48 29.81 -3.08 -3.79
N GLN A 49 30.94 -3.27 -4.48
CA GLN A 49 31.61 -2.22 -5.25
C GLN A 49 30.82 -1.88 -6.53
N VAL A 50 30.03 -2.82 -7.04
CA VAL A 50 29.23 -2.66 -8.26
C VAL A 50 27.76 -2.41 -7.87
N PRO A 51 27.07 -1.41 -8.44
CA PRO A 51 25.67 -1.13 -8.11
C PRO A 51 24.73 -2.34 -8.29
N ARG A 52 24.99 -3.15 -9.33
CA ARG A 52 24.29 -4.41 -9.60
C ARG A 52 24.26 -5.37 -8.40
N GLY A 53 25.25 -5.30 -7.50
CA GLY A 53 25.39 -6.17 -6.33
C GLY A 53 24.26 -6.01 -5.30
N TYR A 54 23.63 -4.84 -5.27
CA TYR A 54 22.50 -4.56 -4.40
C TYR A 54 21.16 -5.05 -4.96
N SER A 55 21.08 -5.43 -6.24
CA SER A 55 19.80 -5.76 -6.89
C SER A 55 19.07 -6.92 -6.20
N ILE A 56 19.77 -7.99 -5.83
CA ILE A 56 19.13 -9.16 -5.20
C ILE A 56 18.67 -8.85 -3.77
N PRO A 57 19.52 -8.32 -2.86
CA PRO A 57 19.09 -7.93 -1.52
C PRO A 57 17.96 -6.88 -1.51
N THR A 58 18.03 -5.88 -2.39
CA THR A 58 17.00 -4.83 -2.48
C THR A 58 15.67 -5.39 -2.97
N ASN A 59 15.67 -6.24 -4.00
CA ASN A 59 14.43 -6.89 -4.46
C ASN A 59 13.80 -7.76 -3.36
N PHE A 60 14.62 -8.55 -2.64
CA PHE A 60 14.16 -9.33 -1.49
C PHE A 60 13.44 -8.46 -0.45
N ALA A 61 14.07 -7.35 -0.04
CA ALA A 61 13.51 -6.44 0.96
C ALA A 61 12.19 -5.82 0.49
N ILE A 62 12.11 -5.42 -0.79
CA ILE A 62 10.93 -4.79 -1.38
C ILE A 62 9.74 -5.76 -1.46
N PHE A 63 9.99 -7.03 -1.83
CA PHE A 63 8.92 -8.03 -1.86
C PHE A 63 8.37 -8.32 -0.47
N ILE A 64 9.24 -8.50 0.53
CA ILE A 64 8.79 -8.73 1.92
C ILE A 64 8.00 -7.54 2.44
N PHE A 65 8.55 -6.33 2.28
CA PHE A 65 7.86 -5.11 2.69
C PHE A 65 6.51 -4.96 1.96
N GLY A 66 6.48 -5.28 0.66
CA GLY A 66 5.26 -5.27 -0.15
C GLY A 66 4.19 -6.24 0.33
N PHE A 67 4.54 -7.49 0.63
CA PHE A 67 3.54 -8.45 1.13
C PHE A 67 3.07 -8.12 2.53
N ILE A 68 3.94 -7.61 3.41
CA ILE A 68 3.54 -7.14 4.74
C ILE A 68 2.56 -5.96 4.59
N PHE A 69 2.91 -4.96 3.78
CA PHE A 69 2.06 -3.81 3.50
C PHE A 69 0.71 -4.24 2.91
N HIS A 70 0.72 -5.15 1.92
CA HIS A 70 -0.47 -5.67 1.27
C HIS A 70 -1.39 -6.40 2.27
N LEU A 71 -0.83 -7.25 3.14
CA LEU A 71 -1.59 -7.93 4.19
C LEU A 71 -2.20 -6.97 5.20
N LEU A 72 -1.45 -5.97 5.66
CA LEU A 72 -1.97 -4.92 6.54
C LEU A 72 -3.09 -4.14 5.85
N PHE A 73 -2.95 -3.88 4.56
CA PHE A 73 -3.94 -3.16 3.76
C PHE A 73 -5.22 -3.98 3.56
N MET A 74 -5.11 -5.30 3.33
CA MET A 74 -6.24 -6.23 3.27
C MET A 74 -6.95 -6.34 4.62
N TRP A 75 -6.19 -6.42 5.71
CA TRP A 75 -6.72 -6.43 7.07
C TRP A 75 -7.50 -5.15 7.38
N ASP A 76 -6.95 -3.98 7.05
CA ASP A 76 -7.60 -2.68 7.23
C ASP A 76 -8.88 -2.58 6.37
N ALA A 77 -8.89 -3.13 5.15
CA ALA A 77 -10.09 -3.21 4.32
C ALA A 77 -11.23 -4.01 4.99
N ILE A 78 -10.90 -5.14 5.63
CA ILE A 78 -11.87 -5.97 6.36
C ILE A 78 -12.35 -5.24 7.62
N ARG A 79 -11.42 -4.67 8.41
CA ARG A 79 -11.73 -3.95 9.65
C ARG A 79 -12.66 -2.78 9.40
N LEU A 80 -12.38 -1.98 8.37
CA LEU A 80 -13.15 -0.80 7.99
C LEU A 80 -14.38 -1.16 7.13
N ARG A 81 -14.57 -2.44 6.77
CA ARG A 81 -15.63 -2.94 5.88
C ARG A 81 -15.70 -2.15 4.58
N SER A 82 -14.54 -1.77 4.05
CA SER A 82 -14.41 -0.89 2.89
C SER A 82 -14.28 -1.71 1.61
N THR A 83 -15.28 -1.59 0.75
CA THR A 83 -15.25 -2.20 -0.60
C THR A 83 -14.20 -1.56 -1.49
N ALA A 84 -14.03 -0.25 -1.37
CA ALA A 84 -13.04 0.51 -2.15
C ALA A 84 -11.61 0.06 -1.81
N GLN A 85 -11.33 -0.14 -0.53
CA GLN A 85 -10.03 -0.63 -0.06
C GLN A 85 -9.78 -2.08 -0.46
N ALA A 86 -10.81 -2.94 -0.42
CA ALA A 86 -10.70 -4.32 -0.89
C ALA A 86 -10.40 -4.40 -2.41
N VAL A 87 -11.05 -3.56 -3.23
CA VAL A 87 -10.76 -3.47 -4.67
C VAL A 87 -9.34 -2.95 -4.90
N LEU A 88 -8.92 -1.90 -4.18
CA LEU A 88 -7.57 -1.37 -4.29
C LEU A 88 -6.51 -2.41 -3.88
N ALA A 89 -6.77 -3.23 -2.86
CA ALA A 89 -5.89 -4.35 -2.50
C ALA A 89 -5.74 -5.37 -3.64
N CYS A 90 -6.78 -5.60 -4.45
CA CYS A 90 -6.68 -6.45 -5.65
C CYS A 90 -5.78 -5.81 -6.72
N VAL A 91 -5.92 -4.51 -6.93
CA VAL A 91 -5.09 -3.75 -7.88
C VAL A 91 -3.62 -3.76 -7.46
N ILE A 92 -3.33 -3.57 -6.17
CA ILE A 92 -1.98 -3.69 -5.61
C ILE A 92 -1.43 -5.10 -5.84
N ASN A 93 -2.25 -6.14 -5.63
CA ASN A 93 -1.83 -7.51 -5.88
C ASN A 93 -1.41 -7.74 -7.34
N ALA A 94 -2.20 -7.22 -8.27
CA ALA A 94 -1.89 -7.28 -9.70
C ALA A 94 -0.60 -6.50 -10.04
N GLY A 95 -0.31 -5.43 -9.30
CA GLY A 95 0.93 -4.66 -9.42
C GLY A 95 2.19 -5.48 -9.13
N PHE A 96 2.15 -6.48 -8.23
CA PHE A 96 3.32 -7.33 -7.95
C PHE A 96 3.75 -8.22 -9.12
N LEU A 97 2.85 -8.50 -10.07
CA LEU A 97 3.14 -9.40 -11.19
C LEU A 97 4.21 -8.86 -12.16
N PRO A 98 4.06 -7.66 -12.76
CA PRO A 98 5.12 -7.10 -13.61
C PRO A 98 6.42 -6.91 -12.84
N LEU A 99 6.38 -6.59 -11.54
CA LEU A 99 7.57 -6.46 -10.70
C LEU A 99 8.34 -7.79 -10.59
N ALA A 100 7.65 -8.90 -10.38
CA ALA A 100 8.28 -10.22 -10.34
C ALA A 100 8.86 -10.63 -11.71
N ILE A 101 8.23 -10.21 -12.81
CA ILE A 101 8.73 -10.45 -14.16
C ILE A 101 10.02 -9.66 -14.42
N PHE A 102 10.04 -8.36 -14.08
CA PHE A 102 11.22 -7.52 -14.25
C PHE A 102 12.36 -7.92 -13.33
N GLN A 103 12.08 -8.28 -12.07
CA GLN A 103 13.07 -8.81 -11.14
C GLN A 103 13.87 -9.97 -11.76
N ARG A 104 13.18 -10.90 -12.44
CA ARG A 104 13.84 -12.04 -13.07
C ARG A 104 14.83 -11.62 -14.17
N ARG A 105 14.46 -10.64 -14.99
CA ARG A 105 15.31 -10.12 -16.05
C ARG A 105 16.53 -9.41 -15.47
N ASP A 106 16.30 -8.53 -14.50
CA ASP A 106 17.35 -7.76 -13.86
C ASP A 106 18.38 -8.64 -13.14
N ILE A 107 17.91 -9.69 -12.44
CA ILE A 107 18.79 -10.64 -11.77
C ILE A 107 19.59 -11.48 -12.78
N LYS A 108 18.99 -11.85 -13.92
CA LYS A 108 19.69 -12.56 -15.00
C LYS A 108 20.85 -11.73 -15.53
N GLU A 109 20.55 -10.49 -15.92
CA GLU A 109 21.53 -9.57 -16.50
C GLU A 109 22.63 -9.23 -15.49
N ALA A 110 22.30 -9.10 -14.21
CA ALA A 110 23.27 -8.92 -13.14
C ALA A 110 24.22 -10.13 -13.04
N ILE A 111 23.71 -11.36 -12.99
CA ILE A 111 24.53 -12.57 -12.89
C ILE A 111 25.42 -12.74 -14.13
N GLU A 112 24.90 -12.52 -15.33
CA GLU A 112 25.68 -12.60 -16.57
C GLU A 112 26.82 -11.56 -16.58
N SER A 113 26.53 -10.33 -16.13
CA SER A 113 27.55 -9.30 -15.99
C SER A 113 28.67 -9.68 -15.04
N PHE A 114 28.34 -10.27 -13.88
CA PHE A 114 29.34 -10.64 -12.88
C PHE A 114 30.28 -11.75 -13.36
N LYS A 115 29.82 -12.64 -14.23
CA LYS A 115 30.67 -13.68 -14.84
C LYS A 115 31.74 -13.07 -15.74
N THR A 116 31.44 -11.97 -16.41
CA THR A 116 32.34 -11.30 -17.37
C THR A 116 33.19 -10.17 -16.78
N SER A 117 32.88 -9.67 -15.58
CA SER A 117 33.53 -8.49 -15.00
C SER A 117 34.50 -8.87 -13.86
N PRO A 118 35.82 -8.63 -14.01
CA PRO A 118 36.79 -8.75 -12.92
C PRO A 118 36.76 -7.53 -11.99
N ASP A 119 37.18 -7.72 -10.74
CA ASP A 119 37.42 -6.67 -9.74
C ASP A 119 38.68 -5.85 -10.09
N SER A 120 38.93 -4.75 -9.40
CA SER A 120 40.12 -3.89 -9.53
C SER A 120 41.45 -4.62 -9.37
N ASN A 121 41.43 -5.80 -8.75
CA ASN A 121 42.61 -6.67 -8.55
C ASN A 121 42.69 -7.82 -9.58
N GLY A 122 41.78 -7.89 -10.55
CA GLY A 122 41.72 -8.96 -11.56
C GLY A 122 40.98 -10.23 -11.13
N ASP A 123 40.57 -10.32 -9.85
CA ASP A 123 39.79 -11.45 -9.34
C ASP A 123 38.32 -11.38 -9.79
N HIS A 124 37.70 -12.54 -10.03
CA HIS A 124 36.27 -12.57 -10.30
C HIS A 124 35.49 -12.06 -9.07
N LEU A 125 34.52 -11.17 -9.32
CA LEU A 125 33.61 -10.63 -8.30
C LEU A 125 32.78 -11.75 -7.62
N VAL A 126 32.75 -12.93 -8.22
CA VAL A 126 31.88 -14.03 -7.83
C VAL A 126 32.62 -15.36 -8.01
N ASN A 127 32.23 -16.38 -7.23
CA ASN A 127 32.80 -17.72 -7.38
C ASN A 127 32.39 -18.36 -8.72
N THR A 128 33.29 -18.36 -9.69
CA THR A 128 33.09 -18.88 -11.05
C THR A 128 32.90 -20.40 -11.10
N ASP A 129 33.26 -21.11 -10.03
CA ASP A 129 33.20 -22.57 -9.94
C ASP A 129 31.77 -23.13 -9.79
N MET A 130 30.78 -22.27 -9.52
CA MET A 130 29.38 -22.68 -9.29
C MET A 130 28.43 -21.96 -10.25
N ASP A 131 27.70 -22.71 -11.08
CA ASP A 131 26.61 -22.13 -11.88
C ASP A 131 25.30 -22.11 -11.08
N ILE A 132 25.00 -20.96 -10.49
CA ILE A 132 23.81 -20.77 -9.64
C ILE A 132 22.52 -20.50 -10.44
N TRP A 133 22.66 -20.06 -11.69
CA TRP A 133 21.55 -19.60 -12.52
C TRP A 133 20.48 -20.68 -12.79
N PRO A 134 20.82 -21.96 -13.05
CA PRO A 134 19.82 -23.01 -13.24
C PRO A 134 18.90 -23.22 -12.03
N LEU A 135 19.38 -22.93 -10.80
CA LEU A 135 18.59 -23.05 -9.58
C LEU A 135 17.77 -21.77 -9.34
N ILE A 136 18.44 -20.61 -9.23
CA ILE A 136 17.80 -19.31 -8.98
C ILE A 136 16.81 -18.96 -10.10
N GLY A 137 17.19 -19.17 -11.35
CA GLY A 137 16.37 -18.86 -12.52
C GLY A 137 15.07 -19.65 -12.59
N LYS A 138 15.01 -20.86 -12.01
CA LYS A 138 13.77 -21.64 -11.85
C LYS A 138 12.90 -21.06 -10.74
N ILE A 139 13.49 -20.74 -9.58
CA ILE A 139 12.76 -20.14 -8.46
C ILE A 139 12.14 -18.79 -8.86
N LEU A 140 12.90 -17.94 -9.56
CA LEU A 140 12.42 -16.65 -10.09
C LEU A 140 11.35 -16.81 -11.18
N LEU A 141 11.24 -17.96 -11.84
CA LEU A 141 10.14 -18.26 -12.76
C LEU A 141 8.86 -18.60 -11.99
N VAL A 142 8.98 -19.33 -10.87
CA VAL A 142 7.84 -19.80 -10.07
C VAL A 142 7.13 -18.64 -9.36
N ILE A 143 7.87 -17.63 -8.89
CA ILE A 143 7.32 -16.47 -8.17
C ILE A 143 6.19 -15.74 -8.95
N PRO A 144 6.39 -15.27 -10.20
CA PRO A 144 5.34 -14.61 -10.96
C PRO A 144 4.15 -15.54 -11.27
N ILE A 145 4.35 -16.86 -11.39
CA ILE A 145 3.25 -17.82 -11.58
C ILE A 145 2.36 -17.85 -10.33
N ILE A 146 2.94 -17.93 -9.14
CA ILE A 146 2.19 -17.92 -7.88
C ILE A 146 1.41 -16.60 -7.74
N ILE A 147 2.07 -15.46 -7.99
CA ILE A 147 1.43 -14.15 -7.94
C ILE A 147 0.30 -14.06 -8.96
N ALA A 148 0.48 -14.58 -10.18
CA ALA A 148 -0.56 -14.58 -11.22
C ALA A 148 -1.78 -15.41 -10.80
N VAL A 149 -1.58 -16.63 -10.30
CA VAL A 149 -2.67 -17.50 -9.82
C VAL A 149 -3.45 -16.82 -8.70
N CYS A 150 -2.75 -16.28 -7.69
CA CYS A 150 -3.39 -15.55 -6.60
C CYS A 150 -4.09 -14.27 -7.09
N THR A 151 -3.52 -13.55 -8.06
CA THR A 151 -4.14 -12.36 -8.69
C THR A 151 -5.44 -12.70 -9.42
N LEU A 152 -5.61 -13.90 -9.96
CA LEU A 152 -6.85 -14.34 -10.59
C LEU A 152 -7.92 -14.72 -9.54
N ILE A 153 -7.52 -15.34 -8.44
CA ILE A 153 -8.44 -15.83 -7.40
C ILE A 153 -8.90 -14.69 -6.45
N LEU A 154 -8.02 -13.75 -6.15
CA LEU A 154 -8.24 -12.70 -5.14
C LEU A 154 -9.42 -11.75 -5.51
N PRO A 155 -9.64 -11.34 -6.78
CA PRO A 155 -10.83 -10.60 -7.20
C PRO A 155 -12.14 -11.36 -7.01
N ILE A 156 -12.15 -12.69 -7.17
CA ILE A 156 -13.33 -13.53 -6.94
C ILE A 156 -13.72 -13.44 -5.45
N SER A 157 -12.74 -13.61 -4.55
CA SER A 157 -12.98 -13.45 -3.12
C SER A 157 -13.40 -12.03 -2.74
N ALA A 158 -12.81 -11.01 -3.38
CA ALA A 158 -13.18 -9.61 -3.16
C ALA A 158 -14.61 -9.29 -3.63
N TRP A 159 -15.10 -9.95 -4.68
CA TRP A 159 -16.47 -9.81 -5.15
C TRP A 159 -17.48 -10.33 -4.11
N TYR A 160 -17.26 -11.51 -3.54
CA TYR A 160 -18.09 -12.02 -2.44
C TYR A 160 -18.01 -11.11 -1.20
N LEU A 161 -16.82 -10.60 -0.88
CA LEU A 161 -16.63 -9.66 0.21
C LEU A 161 -17.42 -8.34 -0.01
N LYS A 162 -17.45 -7.85 -1.26
CA LYS A 162 -18.23 -6.67 -1.65
C LYS A 162 -19.73 -6.89 -1.44
N GLN A 163 -20.26 -8.05 -1.81
CA GLN A 163 -21.67 -8.38 -1.58
C GLN A 163 -22.00 -8.40 -0.09
N TYR A 164 -21.13 -9.02 0.72
CA TYR A 164 -21.27 -9.07 2.17
C TYR A 164 -21.28 -7.67 2.80
N PHE A 165 -20.35 -6.78 2.42
CA PHE A 165 -20.33 -5.40 2.90
C PHE A 165 -21.54 -4.60 2.46
N SER A 166 -22.03 -4.82 1.24
CA SER A 166 -23.21 -4.12 0.71
C SER A 166 -24.48 -4.51 1.46
N TRP A 167 -24.65 -5.80 1.78
CA TRP A 167 -25.76 -6.29 2.59
C TRP A 167 -25.77 -5.67 3.99
N GLN A 168 -24.60 -5.59 4.64
CA GLN A 168 -24.51 -4.94 5.95
C GLN A 168 -24.75 -3.42 5.89
N SER A 169 -24.27 -2.75 4.84
CA SER A 169 -24.49 -1.31 4.67
C SER A 169 -25.97 -0.98 4.46
N TYR A 170 -26.74 -1.83 3.78
CA TYR A 170 -28.16 -1.60 3.50
C TYR A 170 -29.02 -1.52 4.78
N ARG A 171 -28.65 -2.28 5.82
CA ARG A 171 -29.41 -2.32 7.08
C ARG A 171 -29.23 -1.08 7.97
N ASN A 172 -28.24 -0.22 7.66
CA ASN A 172 -27.89 0.95 8.48
C ASN A 172 -28.20 2.29 7.78
N VAL A 173 -29.02 2.30 6.71
CA VAL A 173 -29.22 3.53 5.90
C VAL A 173 -30.36 4.39 6.44
N GLY A 174 -30.00 5.37 7.27
CA GLY A 174 -30.84 6.51 7.65
C GLY A 174 -30.17 7.87 7.43
N ALA A 175 -29.12 7.97 6.61
CA ALA A 175 -28.27 9.16 6.49
C ALA A 175 -28.25 9.81 5.10
N ASP A 176 -28.16 11.15 5.10
CA ASP A 176 -28.04 12.03 3.93
C ASP A 176 -27.04 11.51 2.87
N ALA A 177 -27.53 11.37 1.64
CA ALA A 177 -26.75 10.90 0.49
C ALA A 177 -25.56 11.80 0.17
N LYS A 178 -25.68 13.12 0.42
CA LYS A 178 -24.59 14.08 0.21
C LYS A 178 -23.42 13.77 1.13
N MET A 179 -23.67 13.66 2.43
CA MET A 179 -22.66 13.33 3.45
C MET A 179 -21.97 11.98 3.20
N ARG A 180 -22.72 10.99 2.71
CA ARG A 180 -22.15 9.70 2.32
C ARG A 180 -21.10 9.85 1.22
N LYS A 181 -21.38 10.67 0.19
CA LYS A 181 -20.44 10.92 -0.91
C LYS A 181 -19.15 11.57 -0.41
N ILE A 182 -19.25 12.54 0.51
CA ILE A 182 -18.09 13.22 1.11
C ILE A 182 -17.18 12.22 1.83
N ARG A 183 -17.76 11.37 2.68
CA ARG A 183 -16.99 10.36 3.42
C ARG A 183 -16.30 9.36 2.51
N ILE A 184 -16.96 8.95 1.44
CA ILE A 184 -16.38 8.01 0.45
C ILE A 184 -15.16 8.65 -0.24
N ILE A 185 -15.28 9.91 -0.69
CA ILE A 185 -14.17 10.64 -1.33
C ILE A 185 -12.99 10.77 -0.36
N HIS A 186 -13.24 11.21 0.88
CA HIS A 186 -12.21 11.31 1.91
C HIS A 186 -11.54 9.97 2.20
N HIS A 187 -12.33 8.90 2.31
CA HIS A 187 -11.79 7.56 2.55
C HIS A 187 -10.92 7.05 1.39
N ILE A 188 -11.34 7.31 0.15
CA ILE A 188 -10.54 6.98 -1.05
C ILE A 188 -9.24 7.79 -1.08
N PHE A 189 -9.27 9.07 -0.73
CA PHE A 189 -8.05 9.87 -0.60
C PHE A 189 -7.08 9.26 0.42
N VAL A 190 -7.56 8.96 1.64
CA VAL A 190 -6.72 8.39 2.70
C VAL A 190 -6.14 7.03 2.31
N MET A 191 -6.92 6.15 1.67
CA MET A 191 -6.40 4.84 1.26
C MET A 191 -5.36 4.96 0.12
N LEU A 192 -5.53 5.88 -0.83
CA LEU A 192 -4.53 6.14 -1.88
C LEU A 192 -3.25 6.75 -1.29
N ALA A 193 -3.37 7.72 -0.38
CA ALA A 193 -2.23 8.31 0.32
C ALA A 193 -1.42 7.27 1.13
N LYS A 194 -2.09 6.29 1.77
CA LYS A 194 -1.40 5.16 2.42
C LYS A 194 -0.62 4.30 1.43
N VAL A 195 -1.15 4.12 0.22
CA VAL A 195 -0.50 3.34 -0.85
C VAL A 195 0.70 4.09 -1.44
N ASP A 196 0.64 5.42 -1.52
CA ASP A 196 1.78 6.24 -1.95
C ASP A 196 2.99 6.10 -1.02
N ILE A 197 2.78 5.94 0.31
CA ILE A 197 3.87 5.66 1.26
C ILE A 197 4.66 4.42 0.85
N TYR A 198 3.95 3.34 0.51
CA TYR A 198 4.57 2.10 0.05
C TYR A 198 5.36 2.29 -1.24
N PHE A 199 4.73 2.93 -2.23
CA PHE A 199 5.33 3.14 -3.55
C PHE A 199 6.56 4.04 -3.51
N ILE A 200 6.53 5.13 -2.72
CA ILE A 200 7.67 6.04 -2.56
C ILE A 200 8.84 5.34 -1.85
N ILE A 201 8.58 4.58 -0.79
CA ILE A 201 9.64 3.82 -0.10
C ILE A 201 10.30 2.83 -1.08
N CYS A 202 9.50 2.04 -1.81
CA CYS A 202 10.07 1.05 -2.74
C CYS A 202 10.83 1.70 -3.87
N PHE A 203 10.28 2.77 -4.45
CA PHE A 203 10.93 3.54 -5.52
C PHE A 203 12.29 4.08 -5.07
N ASP A 204 12.34 4.71 -3.89
CA ASP A 204 13.57 5.30 -3.37
C ASP A 204 14.61 4.23 -3.01
N LEU A 205 14.19 3.08 -2.46
CA LEU A 205 15.11 1.96 -2.18
C LEU A 205 15.74 1.40 -3.46
N ILE A 206 14.98 1.27 -4.56
CA ILE A 206 15.54 0.82 -5.85
C ILE A 206 16.51 1.86 -6.42
N PHE A 207 16.14 3.15 -6.31
CA PHE A 207 16.99 4.23 -6.80
C PHE A 207 18.30 4.32 -6.02
N CYS A 208 18.23 4.34 -4.70
CA CYS A 208 19.37 4.54 -3.81
C CYS A 208 20.36 3.37 -3.82
N PHE A 209 19.88 2.13 -3.91
CA PHE A 209 20.74 0.94 -3.83
C PHE A 209 21.14 0.41 -5.23
N PRO A 210 20.26 -0.25 -6.01
CA PRO A 210 20.60 -0.76 -7.34
C PRO A 210 21.04 0.29 -8.38
N VAL A 211 20.45 1.50 -8.38
CA VAL A 211 20.72 2.50 -9.44
C VAL A 211 21.93 3.38 -9.09
N LEU A 212 21.97 3.94 -7.88
CA LEU A 212 23.09 4.78 -7.41
C LEU A 212 24.28 3.98 -6.87
N GLY A 213 24.11 2.70 -6.51
CA GLY A 213 25.15 1.84 -5.97
C GLY A 213 25.45 2.08 -4.48
N GLY A 214 24.46 2.51 -3.72
CA GLY A 214 24.57 2.77 -2.29
C GLY A 214 25.46 3.99 -1.97
N ILE A 215 25.81 4.14 -0.70
CA ILE A 215 26.53 5.34 -0.22
C ILE A 215 27.92 5.52 -0.86
N ARG A 216 28.60 4.42 -1.20
CA ARG A 216 29.95 4.44 -1.76
C ARG A 216 30.01 5.01 -3.18
N ASN A 217 29.01 4.70 -4.01
CA ASN A 217 28.97 5.14 -5.41
C ASN A 217 28.06 6.35 -5.62
N GLY A 218 26.99 6.48 -4.83
CA GLY A 218 26.00 7.55 -4.95
C GLY A 218 26.40 8.85 -4.27
N GLY A 219 27.37 8.84 -3.35
CA GLY A 219 27.89 10.02 -2.67
C GLY A 219 26.78 10.93 -2.12
N THR A 220 26.82 12.20 -2.52
CA THR A 220 25.84 13.22 -2.08
C THR A 220 24.42 12.94 -2.58
N SER A 221 24.26 12.43 -3.81
CA SER A 221 22.94 12.17 -4.40
C SER A 221 22.16 11.12 -3.60
N PHE A 222 22.85 10.12 -3.04
CA PHE A 222 22.24 9.11 -2.17
C PHE A 222 21.63 9.74 -0.91
N ILE A 223 22.40 10.59 -0.21
CA ILE A 223 21.97 11.23 1.04
C ILE A 223 20.78 12.16 0.80
N VAL A 224 20.81 12.92 -0.30
CA VAL A 224 19.73 13.83 -0.67
C VAL A 224 18.43 13.07 -0.95
N ASN A 225 18.47 11.98 -1.70
CA ASN A 225 17.28 11.18 -1.99
C ASN A 225 16.69 10.53 -0.73
N LEU A 226 17.55 9.97 0.13
CA LEU A 226 17.12 9.40 1.41
C LEU A 226 16.49 10.46 2.34
N ALA A 227 17.01 11.69 2.34
CA ALA A 227 16.40 12.79 3.08
C ALA A 227 15.06 13.21 2.48
N LEU A 228 14.96 13.29 1.14
CA LEU A 228 13.73 13.59 0.43
C LEU A 228 12.65 12.52 0.65
N LEU A 229 13.02 11.24 0.76
CA LEU A 229 12.12 10.16 1.18
C LEU A 229 11.48 10.49 2.53
N GLY A 230 12.28 10.85 3.54
CA GLY A 230 11.77 11.22 4.87
C GLY A 230 10.81 12.41 4.82
N VAL A 231 11.14 13.42 4.02
CA VAL A 231 10.28 14.60 3.79
C VAL A 231 8.97 14.20 3.11
N ALA A 232 9.02 13.37 2.06
CA ALA A 232 7.83 12.91 1.34
C ALA A 232 6.88 12.13 2.26
N LEU A 233 7.40 11.26 3.12
CA LEU A 233 6.61 10.51 4.10
C LEU A 233 5.94 11.44 5.12
N ALA A 234 6.67 12.43 5.63
CA ALA A 234 6.12 13.42 6.56
C ALA A 234 5.00 14.24 5.89
N LEU A 235 5.20 14.65 4.64
CA LEU A 235 4.18 15.40 3.88
C LEU A 235 2.90 14.60 3.67
N ILE A 236 3.00 13.30 3.38
CA ILE A 236 1.83 12.43 3.25
C ILE A 236 1.12 12.24 4.59
N ALA A 237 1.86 12.06 5.69
CA ALA A 237 1.25 11.96 7.01
C ALA A 237 0.48 13.24 7.39
N VAL A 238 1.10 14.40 7.14
CA VAL A 238 0.51 15.71 7.40
C VAL A 238 -0.69 15.99 6.49
N SER A 239 -0.67 15.57 5.22
CA SER A 239 -1.81 15.74 4.30
C SER A 239 -3.04 14.95 4.78
N ILE A 240 -2.85 13.75 5.31
CA ILE A 240 -3.91 12.94 5.91
C ILE A 240 -4.50 13.67 7.14
N MET A 241 -3.66 14.30 7.96
CA MET A 241 -4.11 15.08 9.11
C MET A 241 -4.90 16.33 8.69
N PHE A 242 -4.42 17.08 7.70
CA PHE A 242 -5.14 18.26 7.18
C PHE A 242 -6.47 17.91 6.53
N SER A 243 -6.54 16.76 5.87
CA SER A 243 -7.78 16.23 5.32
C SER A 243 -8.82 15.93 6.41
N LYS A 244 -8.40 15.42 7.58
CA LYS A 244 -9.30 15.21 8.73
C LYS A 244 -9.73 16.53 9.39
N SER A 245 -8.82 17.50 9.45
CA SER A 245 -9.08 18.80 10.09
C SER A 245 -9.92 19.76 9.22
N GLU A 246 -10.22 19.39 7.97
CA GLU A 246 -10.82 20.26 6.94
C GLU A 246 -10.05 21.58 6.72
N ASN A 247 -8.73 21.59 6.98
CA ASN A 247 -7.91 22.79 6.81
C ASN A 247 -7.64 23.03 5.31
N ARG A 248 -8.37 23.97 4.71
CA ARG A 248 -8.24 24.33 3.29
C ARG A 248 -6.83 24.77 2.89
N ILE A 249 -6.16 25.55 3.74
CA ILE A 249 -4.80 26.05 3.46
C ILE A 249 -3.82 24.88 3.47
N GLY A 250 -3.90 24.04 4.51
CA GLY A 250 -3.07 22.83 4.62
C GLY A 250 -3.31 21.85 3.47
N MET A 251 -4.55 21.71 3.01
CA MET A 251 -4.86 20.83 1.87
C MET A 251 -4.36 21.41 0.54
N CYS A 252 -4.47 22.72 0.32
CA CYS A 252 -3.89 23.38 -0.86
C CYS A 252 -2.36 23.20 -0.90
N PHE A 253 -1.69 23.39 0.23
CA PHE A 253 -0.27 23.11 0.39
C PHE A 253 0.05 21.64 0.07
N SER A 254 -0.73 20.70 0.60
CA SER A 254 -0.53 19.27 0.33
C SER A 254 -0.67 18.92 -1.15
N ILE A 255 -1.64 19.51 -1.85
CA ILE A 255 -1.83 19.32 -3.30
C ILE A 255 -0.60 19.84 -4.07
N ALA A 256 -0.10 21.03 -3.73
CA ALA A 256 1.12 21.57 -4.34
C ALA A 256 2.33 20.64 -4.11
N MET A 257 2.47 20.08 -2.91
CA MET A 257 3.53 19.12 -2.59
C MET A 257 3.37 17.79 -3.32
N TYR A 258 2.14 17.27 -3.49
CA TYR A 258 1.90 16.08 -4.32
C TYR A 258 2.31 16.30 -5.78
N LEU A 259 2.02 17.47 -6.35
CA LEU A 259 2.46 17.84 -7.69
C LEU A 259 4.00 17.98 -7.78
N ALA A 260 4.64 18.51 -6.73
CA ALA A 260 6.10 18.57 -6.67
C ALA A 260 6.73 17.16 -6.59
N ILE A 261 6.18 16.26 -5.77
CA ILE A 261 6.62 14.87 -5.70
C ILE A 261 6.42 14.17 -7.05
N LEU A 262 5.26 14.37 -7.69
CA LEU A 262 4.98 13.82 -9.01
C LEU A 262 6.01 14.26 -10.06
N GLY A 263 6.33 15.57 -10.09
CA GLY A 263 7.35 16.11 -10.99
C GLY A 263 8.74 15.57 -10.70
N TYR A 264 9.09 15.40 -9.42
CA TYR A 264 10.38 14.83 -9.00
C TYR A 264 10.52 13.36 -9.39
N LEU A 265 9.47 12.54 -9.18
CA LEU A 265 9.49 11.13 -9.61
C LEU A 265 9.61 11.00 -11.13
N LEU A 266 8.90 11.83 -11.89
CA LEU A 266 9.02 11.88 -13.35
C LEU A 266 10.45 12.23 -13.78
N TYR A 267 11.05 13.25 -13.16
CA TYR A 267 12.43 13.63 -13.40
C TYR A 267 13.39 12.46 -13.15
N LEU A 268 13.29 11.78 -12.01
CA LEU A 268 14.16 10.66 -11.67
C LEU A 268 14.02 9.47 -12.64
N VAL A 269 12.80 9.15 -13.06
CA VAL A 269 12.57 8.08 -14.06
C VAL A 269 13.20 8.44 -15.40
N ILE A 270 13.05 9.69 -15.86
CA ILE A 270 13.63 10.15 -17.12
C ILE A 270 15.16 10.19 -17.04
N ASP A 271 15.70 10.74 -15.96
CA ASP A 271 17.14 10.87 -15.73
C ASP A 271 17.83 9.50 -15.67
N ALA A 272 17.23 8.51 -14.99
CA ALA A 272 17.76 7.15 -14.95
C ALA A 272 17.78 6.45 -16.32
N GLN A 273 16.87 6.81 -17.23
CA GLN A 273 16.80 6.24 -18.58
C GLN A 273 17.77 6.91 -19.57
N LEU A 274 18.01 8.21 -19.41
CA LEU A 274 18.89 9.00 -20.28
C LEU A 274 20.37 8.87 -19.89
N ASP A 275 20.68 8.77 -18.60
CA ASP A 275 22.07 8.64 -18.13
C ASP A 275 22.60 7.23 -18.43
N SER A 276 23.52 7.14 -19.40
CA SER A 276 24.14 5.87 -19.81
C SER A 276 24.89 5.17 -18.67
N ARG A 277 25.39 5.92 -17.68
CA ARG A 277 26.09 5.33 -16.51
C ARG A 277 25.11 4.62 -15.59
N ARG A 278 23.96 5.22 -15.33
CA ARG A 278 22.87 4.63 -14.52
C ARG A 278 22.18 3.51 -15.28
N ARG A 279 22.05 3.66 -16.60
CA ARG A 279 21.52 2.64 -17.50
C ARG A 279 22.40 1.39 -17.60
N SER A 280 23.71 1.55 -17.46
CA SER A 280 24.64 0.42 -17.37
C SER A 280 24.76 -0.12 -15.95
N GLY A 281 24.31 0.62 -14.94
CA GLY A 281 24.61 0.37 -13.53
C GLY A 281 23.70 -0.63 -12.82
N GLY A 282 22.42 -0.79 -13.21
CA GLY A 282 21.48 -1.52 -12.35
C GLY A 282 20.13 -1.94 -12.95
N SER A 283 19.21 -2.32 -12.06
CA SER A 283 17.86 -2.88 -12.27
C SER A 283 16.86 -1.85 -12.86
N ILE A 284 17.16 -1.27 -14.02
CA ILE A 284 16.39 -0.12 -14.57
C ILE A 284 14.98 -0.50 -14.99
N ASP A 285 14.77 -1.73 -15.47
CA ASP A 285 13.45 -2.20 -15.87
C ASP A 285 12.53 -2.24 -14.65
N SER A 286 12.98 -2.85 -13.54
CA SER A 286 12.21 -2.84 -12.28
C SER A 286 12.04 -1.45 -11.70
N PHE A 287 13.08 -0.60 -11.75
CA PHE A 287 13.00 0.80 -11.30
C PHE A 287 11.92 1.58 -12.05
N THR A 288 11.90 1.45 -13.37
CA THR A 288 10.96 2.16 -14.23
C THR A 288 9.54 1.65 -14.03
N ALA A 289 9.36 0.33 -13.87
CA ALA A 289 8.06 -0.25 -13.57
C ALA A 289 7.49 0.27 -12.25
N PHE A 290 8.30 0.29 -11.18
CA PHE A 290 7.91 0.90 -9.91
C PHE A 290 7.63 2.39 -10.05
N GLY A 291 8.49 3.14 -10.76
CA GLY A 291 8.32 4.56 -11.02
C GLY A 291 6.98 4.86 -11.71
N CYS A 292 6.63 4.13 -12.76
CA CYS A 292 5.35 4.27 -13.44
C CYS A 292 4.16 4.01 -12.51
N MET A 293 4.22 2.97 -11.67
CA MET A 293 3.16 2.70 -10.69
C MET A 293 3.03 3.81 -9.65
N SER A 294 4.15 4.29 -9.12
CA SER A 294 4.20 5.41 -8.16
C SER A 294 3.63 6.69 -8.75
N ILE A 295 3.99 7.02 -10.00
CA ILE A 295 3.48 8.20 -10.73
C ILE A 295 1.96 8.12 -10.90
N VAL A 296 1.45 6.96 -11.35
CA VAL A 296 -0.01 6.77 -11.52
C VAL A 296 -0.73 6.87 -10.18
N SER A 297 -0.18 6.29 -9.11
CA SER A 297 -0.75 6.34 -7.76
C SER A 297 -0.84 7.78 -7.25
N ILE A 298 0.26 8.53 -7.27
CA ILE A 298 0.30 9.93 -6.80
C ILE A 298 -0.59 10.83 -7.65
N PHE A 299 -0.66 10.61 -8.97
CA PHE A 299 -1.57 11.34 -9.84
C PHE A 299 -3.03 11.13 -9.42
N MET A 300 -3.43 9.89 -9.15
CA MET A 300 -4.77 9.58 -8.63
C MET A 300 -4.99 10.19 -7.24
N THR A 301 -4.02 10.12 -6.33
CA THR A 301 -4.10 10.77 -5.01
C THR A 301 -4.30 12.27 -5.13
N THR A 302 -3.62 12.93 -6.07
CA THR A 302 -3.75 14.37 -6.33
C THR A 302 -5.17 14.73 -6.79
N ILE A 303 -5.76 13.91 -7.67
CA ILE A 303 -7.16 14.11 -8.12
C ILE A 303 -8.11 14.02 -6.91
N PHE A 304 -7.98 12.97 -6.09
CA PHE A 304 -8.84 12.82 -4.91
C PHE A 304 -8.59 13.89 -3.84
N ALA A 305 -7.36 14.39 -3.73
CA ALA A 305 -7.04 15.53 -2.87
C ALA A 305 -7.79 16.81 -3.30
N ILE A 306 -7.84 17.08 -4.61
CA ILE A 306 -8.61 18.21 -5.17
C ILE A 306 -10.12 18.00 -4.94
N LEU A 307 -10.63 16.78 -5.09
CA LEU A 307 -12.04 16.46 -4.82
C LEU A 307 -12.40 16.66 -3.34
N CYS A 308 -11.51 16.28 -2.41
CA CYS A 308 -11.67 16.58 -0.99
C CYS A 308 -11.74 18.08 -0.75
N LEU A 309 -10.80 18.86 -1.31
CA LEU A 309 -10.73 20.31 -1.13
C LEU A 309 -12.01 21.02 -1.63
N ARG A 310 -12.50 20.65 -2.83
CA ARG A 310 -13.73 21.23 -3.41
C ARG A 310 -14.97 20.99 -2.57
N ASN A 311 -14.93 19.97 -1.71
CA ASN A 311 -16.09 19.47 -1.00
C ASN A 311 -16.03 19.78 0.52
N PHE A 312 -14.98 20.47 0.99
CA PHE A 312 -14.95 21.08 2.33
C PHE A 312 -16.03 22.16 2.47
N PHE A 313 -16.75 22.18 3.60
CA PHE A 313 -18.06 22.84 3.89
C PHE A 313 -19.30 21.96 3.76
N GLY A 314 -19.15 20.65 3.58
CA GLY A 314 -20.27 19.72 3.69
C GLY A 314 -20.70 19.37 5.11
N GLY A 315 -19.95 19.77 6.16
CA GLY A 315 -20.21 19.41 7.57
C GLY A 315 -19.49 18.14 8.05
N LEU A 316 -18.33 17.79 7.47
CA LEU A 316 -17.59 16.56 7.79
C LEU A 316 -17.05 16.55 9.24
N LYS A 317 -16.66 17.73 9.75
CA LYS A 317 -16.12 17.91 11.11
C LYS A 317 -17.10 17.50 12.22
N GLU A 318 -18.39 17.80 12.07
CA GLU A 318 -19.40 17.58 13.10
C GLU A 318 -19.81 16.10 13.25
N HIS A 319 -19.54 15.28 12.23
CA HIS A 319 -19.83 13.84 12.25
C HIS A 319 -18.59 12.96 12.47
N LEU A 320 -17.38 13.43 12.12
CA LEU A 320 -16.15 12.73 12.52
C LEU A 320 -15.95 12.79 14.04
N GLY A 321 -16.22 13.94 14.67
CA GLY A 321 -16.16 14.09 16.13
C GLY A 321 -17.12 13.16 16.88
N LYS A 322 -18.38 13.04 16.40
CA LYS A 322 -19.38 12.15 17.01
C LYS A 322 -19.01 10.66 16.94
N HIS A 323 -18.25 10.22 15.94
CA HIS A 323 -17.85 8.82 15.82
C HIS A 323 -16.61 8.48 16.67
N GLU A 324 -15.86 9.50 17.09
CA GLU A 324 -14.75 9.41 18.05
C GLU A 324 -15.29 9.43 19.49
N GLU A 325 -16.30 10.26 19.78
CA GLU A 325 -17.05 10.27 21.06
C GLU A 325 -17.87 8.98 21.28
N ALA A 326 -18.41 8.37 20.22
CA ALA A 326 -19.11 7.08 20.31
C ALA A 326 -18.18 5.88 20.57
N TRP A 327 -16.85 6.07 20.57
CA TRP A 327 -15.86 5.07 20.96
C TRP A 327 -15.15 5.46 22.26
N ASP A 328 -15.84 6.11 23.19
CA ASP A 328 -15.34 6.26 24.56
C ASP A 328 -15.80 5.05 25.41
N PRO A 329 -14.90 4.15 25.86
CA PRO A 329 -15.28 2.95 26.63
C PRO A 329 -15.94 3.27 27.97
N HIS A 330 -15.83 4.51 28.44
CA HIS A 330 -16.39 4.98 29.72
C HIS A 330 -17.67 5.83 29.58
N GLY A 331 -18.07 6.23 28.36
CA GLY A 331 -19.28 7.03 28.13
C GLY A 331 -20.57 6.21 28.04
N SER A 332 -20.50 4.99 27.50
CA SER A 332 -21.70 4.18 27.20
C SER A 332 -22.43 3.63 28.42
N ALA A 333 -21.85 3.70 29.63
CA ALA A 333 -22.48 3.18 30.85
C ALA A 333 -23.34 4.22 31.58
N LYS A 334 -23.04 5.52 31.47
CA LYS A 334 -23.81 6.57 32.17
C LYS A 334 -25.15 6.87 31.51
N ASP A 335 -25.23 6.72 30.19
CA ASP A 335 -26.45 7.03 29.44
C ASP A 335 -27.51 5.92 29.53
N PHE A 336 -27.11 4.72 30.00
CA PHE A 336 -28.05 3.60 30.18
C PHE A 336 -28.71 3.60 31.57
N GLU A 337 -28.09 4.22 32.57
CA GLU A 337 -28.67 4.31 33.93
C GLU A 337 -29.58 5.52 34.12
N LEU A 338 -29.45 6.58 33.31
CA LEU A 338 -30.29 7.78 33.44
C LEU A 338 -31.65 7.70 32.71
N GLY A 339 -31.89 6.65 31.94
CA GLY A 339 -33.09 6.50 31.10
C GLY A 339 -34.27 5.76 31.73
N ASN A 340 -34.12 5.23 32.96
CA ASN A 340 -35.09 4.29 33.53
C ASN A 340 -36.16 4.94 34.45
N ASP A 341 -36.12 6.26 34.64
CA ASP A 341 -37.06 6.98 35.55
C ASP A 341 -38.17 7.77 34.83
N ILE A 342 -38.40 7.52 33.54
CA ILE A 342 -39.46 8.22 32.79
C ILE A 342 -40.74 7.37 32.80
N ASN A 343 -41.57 7.65 33.80
CA ASN A 343 -42.91 7.11 34.00
C ASN A 343 -43.80 7.35 32.75
N PHE A 344 -44.11 6.30 32.00
CA PHE A 344 -45.03 6.34 30.85
C PHE A 344 -46.49 6.41 31.33
N GLY A 345 -46.97 7.62 31.59
CA GLY A 345 -48.40 7.89 31.79
C GLY A 345 -49.14 7.90 30.44
N TYR A 346 -50.00 6.91 30.20
CA TYR A 346 -50.95 6.92 29.08
C TYR A 346 -51.93 8.09 29.23
N LYS A 347 -51.85 9.09 28.34
CA LYS A 347 -52.93 10.08 28.15
C LYS A 347 -54.01 9.45 27.29
N SER A 348 -55.19 9.25 27.86
CA SER A 348 -56.41 8.86 27.15
C SER A 348 -56.90 9.99 26.24
N VAL A 349 -57.41 9.59 25.08
CA VAL A 349 -57.98 10.44 24.02
C VAL A 349 -59.30 11.06 24.51
N PRO A 350 -59.61 12.34 24.22
CA PRO A 350 -60.90 12.93 24.59
C PRO A 350 -62.02 12.35 23.71
N ALA A 351 -63.10 11.88 24.35
CA ALA A 351 -64.31 11.44 23.67
C ALA A 351 -65.04 12.64 23.05
N VAL A 352 -65.57 12.42 21.85
CA VAL A 352 -66.38 13.34 21.05
C VAL A 352 -67.69 13.65 21.79
N ARG A 353 -68.05 14.94 21.87
CA ARG A 353 -69.36 15.42 22.34
C ARG A 353 -70.43 15.04 21.33
N ASP A 354 -71.41 14.25 21.76
CA ASP A 354 -72.69 14.18 21.07
C ASP A 354 -73.51 15.44 21.36
N LEU A 355 -74.01 16.02 20.28
CA LEU A 355 -75.01 17.07 20.25
C LEU A 355 -76.40 16.41 20.14
N ASP A 356 -77.36 17.11 20.75
CA ASP A 356 -78.81 17.09 20.49
C ASP A 356 -79.75 16.27 21.39
N SER A 357 -80.68 17.06 21.95
CA SER A 357 -82.00 16.78 22.57
C SER A 357 -82.07 16.14 23.96
#